data_AF-A0A349GX81-F1
#
_entry.id   AF-A0A349GX81-F1
#
_cell.length_a   1.000
_cell.length_b   1.000
_cell.length_c   1.000
_cell.angle_alpha   90.00
_cell.angle_beta   90.00
_cell.angle_gamma   90.00
#
_symmetry.space_group_name_H-M   'P 1'
#
loop_
_entity.id
_entity.type
_entity.pdbx_description
1 polymer ?
#
loop_
_entity_poly.entity_id
_entity_poly.type
_entity_poly.pdbx_seq_one_letter_code
_entity_poly.pdbx_strand_id
1 'polypeptide(L)'
;MRYLSILLCFFQCCHATAIDPMRQGNLDGVNDWHATNMAEAATNTDIELLPRIRIDKSTRTVSFYAEATGLDARDPIEFFLIGEDSGNGYESIAVALARPEDIANAILKIGLIEGRSANPSAMQFWPMGERVVMTFNGRRAEQLLLDSRTGTMLPPSGLVFTGSTKVPSPDDTNRMVIAAQVKHPYSIAANYNEPGSILDVPWQAAQAAVYARQTQNPEFLFKPGERLLVEIRPEYTDGRKRVQTFTLQMSAPSAEASLADALFSLSSLDGNQTVLNPVPIDQLLAAFSRMVDDGIDPFVNLRIGADVPLQIVAHAAAILKRIDADKGIRMEPPTAGDLYYQAFTPNETLRNRHERFMQPWELDIGHDGTNTLKRIDETWKQGVMKPEITVTDIPVSTPEALKTILTTQTPDTRAIFVFAPPSLTYGRLMDLLTPVLSSHPQIHIYLK
;
A
#
# COMPACT_ATOMS: atom_id res chain seq x y z
N MET A 1 2.28 -66.81 -2.04
CA MET A 1 1.71 -65.47 -2.34
C MET A 1 2.86 -64.53 -2.66
N ARG A 2 3.01 -64.15 -3.92
CA ARG A 2 4.07 -63.26 -4.43
C ARG A 2 3.58 -61.81 -4.35
N TYR A 3 4.36 -60.93 -3.73
CA TYR A 3 4.21 -59.49 -3.90
C TYR A 3 5.06 -59.06 -5.11
N LEU A 4 4.40 -58.49 -6.12
CA LEU A 4 5.01 -57.91 -7.31
C LEU A 4 4.84 -56.39 -7.20
N SER A 5 5.94 -55.69 -6.98
CA SER A 5 6.01 -54.23 -6.98
C SER A 5 5.85 -53.70 -8.40
N ILE A 6 4.82 -52.89 -8.64
CA ILE A 6 4.67 -52.10 -9.87
C ILE A 6 5.11 -50.67 -9.55
N LEU A 7 6.29 -50.33 -10.06
CA LEU A 7 6.82 -48.98 -10.13
C LEU A 7 6.22 -48.33 -11.38
N LEU A 8 5.21 -47.48 -11.22
CA LEU A 8 4.61 -46.74 -12.34
C LEU A 8 5.27 -45.36 -12.41
N CYS A 9 6.15 -45.19 -13.40
CA CYS A 9 6.72 -43.91 -13.78
C CYS A 9 5.58 -42.97 -14.23
N PHE A 10 5.37 -41.88 -13.49
CA PHE A 10 4.61 -40.74 -14.00
C PHE A 10 5.52 -39.93 -14.93
N PHE A 11 5.51 -40.28 -16.22
CA PHE A 11 5.91 -39.34 -17.27
C PHE A 11 4.76 -38.36 -17.47
N GLN A 12 4.91 -37.16 -16.90
CA GLN A 12 3.99 -36.05 -17.12
C GLN A 12 4.25 -35.52 -18.54
N CYS A 13 3.45 -36.03 -19.49
CA CYS A 13 3.47 -35.60 -20.88
C CYS A 13 2.95 -34.16 -20.92
N CYS A 14 3.85 -33.18 -21.01
CA CYS A 14 3.55 -31.78 -21.25
C CYS A 14 2.88 -31.68 -22.63
N HIS A 15 1.56 -31.78 -22.68
CA HIS A 15 0.81 -31.45 -23.88
C HIS A 15 0.89 -29.94 -24.03
N ALA A 16 1.71 -29.48 -24.99
CA ALA A 16 1.60 -28.14 -25.52
C ALA A 16 0.18 -28.01 -26.09
N THR A 17 -0.73 -27.43 -25.32
CA THR A 17 -2.05 -27.03 -25.81
C THR A 17 -1.83 -26.09 -26.98
N ALA A 18 -2.40 -26.40 -28.14
CA ALA A 18 -2.36 -25.50 -29.29
C ALA A 18 -2.87 -24.12 -28.85
N ILE A 19 -2.12 -23.07 -29.19
CA ILE A 19 -2.54 -21.69 -28.93
C ILE A 19 -3.86 -21.47 -29.67
N ASP A 20 -4.82 -20.86 -28.99
CA ASP A 20 -6.11 -20.50 -29.56
C ASP A 20 -5.91 -19.66 -30.87
N PRO A 21 -6.61 -19.97 -31.98
CA PRO A 21 -6.38 -19.29 -33.26
C PRO A 21 -6.57 -17.77 -33.21
N MET A 22 -7.49 -17.29 -32.38
CA MET A 22 -7.71 -15.86 -32.19
C MET A 22 -6.54 -15.21 -31.45
N ARG A 23 -6.03 -15.86 -30.40
CA ARG A 23 -4.78 -15.46 -29.73
C ARG A 23 -3.60 -15.39 -30.70
N GLN A 24 -3.45 -16.40 -31.56
CA GLN A 24 -2.39 -16.40 -32.57
C GLN A 24 -2.53 -15.22 -33.54
N GLY A 25 -3.74 -14.95 -34.04
CA GLY A 25 -3.99 -13.80 -34.92
C GLY A 25 -3.70 -12.44 -34.24
N ASN A 26 -3.96 -12.34 -32.93
CA ASN A 26 -3.60 -11.17 -32.15
C ASN A 26 -2.09 -10.99 -32.06
N LEU A 27 -1.35 -12.06 -31.75
CA LEU A 27 0.12 -12.05 -31.69
C LEU A 27 0.74 -11.69 -33.05
N ASP A 28 0.21 -12.25 -34.15
CA ASP A 28 0.68 -11.94 -35.51
C ASP A 28 0.52 -10.45 -35.82
N GLY A 29 -0.64 -9.88 -35.52
CA GLY A 29 -0.83 -8.44 -35.76
C GLY A 29 -0.04 -7.53 -34.81
N VAL A 30 0.35 -7.99 -33.62
CA VAL A 30 1.33 -7.28 -32.78
C VAL A 30 2.71 -7.28 -33.42
N ASN A 31 3.11 -8.41 -34.01
CA ASN A 31 4.38 -8.50 -34.73
C ASN A 31 4.40 -7.60 -35.97
N ASP A 32 3.31 -7.56 -36.73
CA ASP A 32 3.16 -6.66 -37.90
C ASP A 32 3.22 -5.18 -37.48
N TRP A 33 2.53 -4.83 -36.39
CA TRP A 33 2.60 -3.48 -35.84
C TRP A 33 4.01 -3.13 -35.38
N HIS A 34 4.70 -4.03 -34.67
CA HIS A 34 6.07 -3.81 -34.23
C HIS A 34 7.01 -3.62 -35.43
N ALA A 35 6.88 -4.46 -36.47
CA ALA A 35 7.66 -4.34 -37.70
C ALA A 35 7.43 -3.01 -38.43
N THR A 36 6.18 -2.52 -38.45
CA THR A 36 5.84 -1.21 -39.02
C THR A 36 6.52 -0.07 -38.25
N ASN A 37 6.55 -0.15 -36.92
CA ASN A 37 7.17 0.89 -36.09
C ASN A 37 8.71 0.86 -36.14
N MET A 38 9.34 -0.27 -36.50
CA MET A 38 10.81 -0.33 -36.65
C MET A 38 11.31 0.66 -37.70
N ALA A 39 10.56 0.87 -38.78
CA ALA A 39 10.93 1.82 -39.84
C ALA A 39 10.89 3.27 -39.33
N GLU A 40 9.89 3.61 -38.50
CA GLU A 40 9.81 4.93 -37.87
C GLU A 40 10.97 5.14 -36.88
N ALA A 41 11.19 4.17 -35.97
CA ALA A 41 12.26 4.23 -34.97
C ALA A 41 13.67 4.35 -35.60
N ALA A 42 13.87 3.81 -36.81
CA ALA A 42 15.13 3.97 -37.54
C ALA A 42 15.42 5.41 -37.98
N THR A 43 14.40 6.28 -38.03
CA THR A 43 14.52 7.66 -38.51
C THR A 43 14.11 8.72 -37.48
N ASN A 44 13.40 8.33 -36.42
CA ASN A 44 12.94 9.21 -35.35
C ASN A 44 13.56 8.79 -34.00
N THR A 45 14.48 9.60 -33.46
CA THR A 45 15.19 9.31 -32.20
C THR A 45 14.30 9.37 -30.96
N ASP A 46 13.12 9.99 -31.07
CA ASP A 46 12.14 10.03 -29.98
C ASP A 46 11.35 8.72 -29.88
N ILE A 47 11.39 7.86 -30.90
CA ILE A 47 10.74 6.56 -30.89
C ILE A 47 11.74 5.47 -30.50
N GLU A 48 11.43 4.74 -29.44
CA GLU A 48 12.18 3.57 -29.00
C GLU A 48 11.25 2.36 -28.93
N LEU A 49 11.76 1.17 -29.26
CA LEU A 49 10.99 -0.06 -29.23
C LEU A 49 11.59 -1.04 -28.22
N LEU A 50 10.71 -1.64 -27.41
CA LEU A 50 10.98 -2.87 -26.68
C LEU A 50 10.15 -4.00 -27.31
N PRO A 51 10.40 -5.29 -27.02
CA PRO A 51 9.58 -6.37 -27.56
C PRO A 51 8.08 -6.10 -27.35
N ARG A 52 7.35 -5.92 -28.46
CA ARG A 52 5.90 -5.65 -28.49
C ARG A 52 5.44 -4.33 -27.83
N ILE A 53 6.34 -3.38 -27.60
CA ILE A 53 6.04 -2.08 -27.00
C ILE A 53 6.67 -0.94 -27.83
N ARG A 54 5.93 0.14 -28.00
CA ARG A 54 6.39 1.41 -28.56
C ARG A 54 6.50 2.46 -27.47
N ILE A 55 7.60 3.19 -27.47
CA ILE A 55 7.88 4.28 -26.54
C ILE A 55 8.07 5.55 -27.36
N ASP A 56 7.27 6.56 -27.07
CA ASP A 56 7.37 7.90 -27.66
C ASP A 56 7.85 8.88 -26.60
N LYS A 57 9.11 9.31 -26.70
CA LYS A 57 9.74 10.22 -25.73
C LYS A 57 9.24 11.65 -25.88
N SER A 58 8.83 12.04 -27.10
CA SER A 58 8.34 13.39 -27.38
C SER A 58 6.99 13.63 -26.72
N THR A 59 6.10 12.63 -26.77
CA THR A 59 4.77 12.67 -26.15
C THR A 59 4.73 12.00 -24.77
N ARG A 60 5.84 11.38 -24.35
CA ARG A 60 5.97 10.58 -23.12
C ARG A 60 4.90 9.48 -23.03
N THR A 61 4.70 8.76 -24.13
CA THR A 61 3.66 7.72 -24.25
C THR A 61 4.27 6.35 -24.42
N VAL A 62 3.75 5.38 -23.68
CA VAL A 62 4.01 3.95 -23.88
C VAL A 62 2.76 3.32 -24.50
N SER A 63 2.91 2.67 -25.65
CA SER A 63 1.82 2.01 -26.35
C SER A 63 2.14 0.52 -26.56
N PHE A 64 1.16 -0.35 -26.33
CA PHE A 64 1.26 -1.79 -26.57
C PHE A 64 -0.15 -2.38 -26.73
N TYR A 65 -0.24 -3.63 -27.16
CA TYR A 65 -1.53 -4.30 -27.31
C TYR A 65 -1.84 -5.24 -26.15
N ALA A 66 -3.12 -5.31 -25.82
CA ALA A 66 -3.71 -6.30 -24.94
C ALA A 66 -4.87 -7.01 -25.64
N GLU A 67 -5.30 -8.12 -25.08
CA GLU A 67 -6.44 -8.90 -25.52
C GLU A 67 -7.55 -8.83 -24.48
N ALA A 68 -8.74 -8.41 -24.88
CA ALA A 68 -9.90 -8.35 -24.00
C ALA A 68 -10.31 -9.76 -23.54
N THR A 69 -10.62 -9.92 -22.26
CA THR A 69 -11.09 -11.19 -21.68
C THR A 69 -12.55 -11.49 -22.00
N GLY A 70 -13.33 -10.44 -22.27
CA GLY A 70 -14.75 -10.55 -22.61
C GLY A 70 -15.68 -10.66 -21.40
N LEU A 71 -15.35 -9.98 -20.29
CA LEU A 71 -16.24 -9.86 -19.13
C LEU A 71 -17.63 -9.34 -19.51
N ASP A 72 -18.66 -9.92 -18.89
CA ASP A 72 -20.03 -9.49 -19.06
C ASP A 72 -20.33 -8.22 -18.25
N ALA A 73 -21.43 -7.56 -18.60
CA ALA A 73 -21.92 -6.41 -17.86
C ALA A 73 -22.09 -6.76 -16.38
N ARG A 74 -21.47 -5.95 -15.52
CA ARG A 74 -21.50 -6.08 -14.05
C ARG A 74 -20.73 -7.28 -13.47
N ASP A 75 -19.91 -7.98 -14.25
CA ASP A 75 -18.95 -8.92 -13.68
C ASP A 75 -18.00 -8.19 -12.71
N PRO A 76 -17.66 -8.79 -11.55
CA PRO A 76 -16.65 -8.24 -10.65
C PRO A 76 -15.30 -8.10 -11.34
N ILE A 77 -14.63 -6.97 -11.07
CA ILE A 77 -13.29 -6.70 -11.59
C ILE A 77 -12.34 -6.49 -10.43
N GLU A 78 -11.15 -7.04 -10.56
CA GLU A 78 -10.01 -6.77 -9.70
C GLU A 78 -8.84 -6.11 -10.47
N PHE A 79 -8.73 -6.38 -11.78
CA PHE A 79 -7.62 -5.91 -12.58
C PHE A 79 -8.07 -5.20 -13.86
N PHE A 80 -7.42 -4.08 -14.15
CA PHE A 80 -7.51 -3.48 -15.48
C PHE A 80 -6.64 -4.24 -16.49
N LEU A 81 -5.49 -4.77 -16.04
CA LEU A 81 -4.55 -5.44 -16.94
C LEU A 81 -3.68 -6.44 -16.18
N ILE A 82 -3.58 -7.65 -16.72
CA ILE A 82 -2.75 -8.74 -16.20
C ILE A 82 -1.77 -9.24 -17.28
N GLY A 83 -0.69 -9.89 -16.85
CA GLY A 83 0.24 -10.57 -17.74
C GLY A 83 -0.34 -11.83 -18.38
N GLU A 84 0.28 -12.27 -19.48
CA GLU A 84 -0.14 -13.45 -20.27
C GLU A 84 -0.21 -14.76 -19.45
N ASP A 85 0.66 -14.92 -18.45
CA ASP A 85 0.72 -16.12 -17.61
C ASP A 85 -0.30 -16.12 -16.45
N SER A 86 -1.18 -15.11 -16.38
CA SER A 86 -2.18 -14.99 -15.33
C SER A 86 -3.39 -15.90 -15.56
N GLY A 87 -3.90 -16.48 -14.46
CA GLY A 87 -5.17 -17.21 -14.44
C GLY A 87 -6.39 -16.32 -14.18
N ASN A 88 -6.21 -15.02 -13.93
CA ASN A 88 -7.26 -14.10 -13.46
C ASN A 88 -8.07 -13.43 -14.58
N GLY A 89 -8.13 -14.04 -15.78
CA GLY A 89 -8.88 -13.48 -16.90
C GLY A 89 -10.37 -13.26 -16.62
N TYR A 90 -10.95 -14.05 -15.71
CA TYR A 90 -12.37 -13.97 -15.32
C TYR A 90 -12.71 -12.75 -14.43
N GLU A 91 -11.71 -11.96 -14.00
CA GLU A 91 -11.89 -10.74 -13.19
C GLU A 91 -10.98 -9.60 -13.66
N SER A 92 -10.49 -9.69 -14.90
CA SER A 92 -9.59 -8.72 -15.52
C SER A 92 -10.18 -8.17 -16.82
N ILE A 93 -10.02 -6.88 -17.10
CA ILE A 93 -10.47 -6.30 -18.40
C ILE A 93 -9.73 -6.93 -19.59
N ALA A 94 -8.41 -7.07 -19.47
CA ALA A 94 -7.55 -7.51 -20.56
C ALA A 94 -6.28 -8.21 -20.09
N VAL A 95 -5.71 -9.00 -21.00
CA VAL A 95 -4.42 -9.67 -20.86
C VAL A 95 -3.40 -9.00 -21.77
N ALA A 96 -2.30 -8.50 -21.22
CA ALA A 96 -1.25 -7.88 -22.01
C ALA A 96 -0.57 -8.89 -22.94
N LEU A 97 -0.29 -8.48 -24.18
CA LEU A 97 0.52 -9.25 -25.12
C LEU A 97 2.01 -8.92 -25.03
N ALA A 98 2.38 -7.93 -24.21
CA ALA A 98 3.76 -7.61 -23.85
C ALA A 98 4.07 -8.11 -22.43
N ARG A 99 5.35 -8.34 -22.14
CA ARG A 99 5.77 -8.81 -20.82
C ARG A 99 5.60 -7.68 -19.78
N PRO A 100 5.15 -7.99 -18.55
CA PRO A 100 5.05 -7.00 -17.47
C PRO A 100 6.35 -6.21 -17.24
N GLU A 101 7.50 -6.89 -17.28
CA GLU A 101 8.81 -6.25 -17.08
C GLU A 101 9.15 -5.24 -18.17
N ASP A 102 8.83 -5.54 -19.43
CA ASP A 102 9.04 -4.61 -20.54
C ASP A 102 8.13 -3.38 -20.42
N ILE A 103 6.89 -3.56 -19.92
CA ILE A 103 5.95 -2.44 -19.66
C ILE A 103 6.50 -1.54 -18.56
N ALA A 104 6.96 -2.09 -17.43
CA ALA A 104 7.57 -1.29 -16.37
C ALA A 104 8.80 -0.51 -16.86
N ASN A 105 9.67 -1.18 -17.62
CA ASN A 105 10.87 -0.56 -18.21
C ASN A 105 10.52 0.55 -19.22
N ALA A 106 9.46 0.38 -20.00
CA ALA A 106 8.96 1.40 -20.92
C ALA A 106 8.48 2.65 -20.18
N ILE A 107 7.78 2.48 -19.05
CA ILE A 107 7.30 3.59 -18.21
C ILE A 107 8.48 4.38 -17.63
N LEU A 108 9.57 3.71 -17.23
CA LEU A 108 10.80 4.39 -16.82
C LEU A 108 11.43 5.21 -17.96
N LYS A 109 11.40 4.69 -19.19
CA LYS A 109 11.98 5.35 -20.38
C LYS A 109 11.24 6.61 -20.83
N ILE A 110 9.98 6.79 -20.44
CA ILE A 110 9.24 8.07 -20.64
C ILE A 110 9.46 9.08 -19.49
N GLY A 111 10.44 8.81 -18.61
CA GLY A 111 10.92 9.73 -17.59
C GLY A 111 10.13 9.69 -16.28
N LEU A 112 9.35 8.64 -16.03
CA LEU A 112 8.75 8.42 -14.72
C LEU A 112 9.71 7.66 -13.81
N ILE A 113 9.58 7.89 -12.51
CA ILE A 113 10.39 7.25 -11.48
C ILE A 113 9.51 6.20 -10.79
N GLU A 114 10.07 5.01 -10.60
CA GLU A 114 9.40 3.95 -9.84
C GLU A 114 9.09 4.43 -8.42
N GLY A 115 7.82 4.32 -8.06
CA GLY A 115 7.36 4.58 -6.70
C GLY A 115 7.53 3.36 -5.79
N ARG A 116 6.52 3.09 -4.98
CA ARG A 116 6.43 1.89 -4.14
C ARG A 116 4.98 1.56 -3.84
N SER A 117 4.68 0.27 -3.80
CA SER A 117 3.34 -0.22 -3.49
C SER A 117 2.98 -0.02 -2.01
N ALA A 118 1.69 -0.07 -1.70
CA ALA A 118 1.26 -0.21 -0.32
C ALA A 118 1.77 -1.54 0.27
N ASN A 119 2.19 -1.50 1.53
CA ASN A 119 2.61 -2.64 2.31
C ASN A 119 2.15 -2.49 3.78
N PRO A 120 0.94 -2.98 4.11
CA PRO A 120 0.39 -2.87 5.45
C PRO A 120 1.29 -3.49 6.54
N SER A 121 2.08 -4.51 6.21
CA SER A 121 3.02 -5.14 7.16
C SER A 121 4.17 -4.22 7.56
N ALA A 122 4.51 -3.25 6.70
CA ALA A 122 5.48 -2.20 6.97
C ALA A 122 4.81 -0.87 7.37
N MET A 123 3.51 -0.88 7.71
CA MET A 123 2.71 0.32 7.99
C MET A 123 2.69 1.33 6.83
N GLN A 124 2.90 0.86 5.60
CA GLN A 124 2.78 1.62 4.37
C GLN A 124 1.37 1.41 3.81
N PHE A 125 0.44 2.30 4.12
CA PHE A 125 -0.95 2.11 3.71
C PHE A 125 -1.29 2.76 2.36
N TRP A 126 -0.45 3.69 1.90
CA TRP A 126 -0.61 4.39 0.63
C TRP A 126 0.39 3.89 -0.41
N PRO A 127 -0.02 3.62 -1.66
CA PRO A 127 0.91 3.53 -2.76
C PRO A 127 1.49 4.93 -3.04
N MET A 128 2.78 4.99 -3.30
CA MET A 128 3.51 6.21 -3.60
C MET A 128 4.06 6.12 -5.01
N GLY A 129 3.93 7.18 -5.81
CA GLY A 129 4.44 7.23 -7.18
C GLY A 129 3.72 8.28 -8.01
N GLU A 130 4.35 8.68 -9.12
CA GLU A 130 3.72 9.61 -10.06
C GLU A 130 2.49 8.96 -10.73
N ARG A 131 1.56 9.81 -11.18
CA ARG A 131 0.32 9.37 -11.81
C ARG A 131 0.49 9.12 -13.28
N VAL A 132 -0.17 8.08 -13.76
CA VAL A 132 -0.36 7.81 -15.18
C VAL A 132 -1.84 7.78 -15.54
N VAL A 133 -2.12 8.25 -16.74
CA VAL A 133 -3.40 8.01 -17.41
C VAL A 133 -3.20 6.78 -18.29
N MET A 134 -3.96 5.73 -17.99
CA MET A 134 -4.01 4.51 -18.79
C MET A 134 -5.31 4.50 -19.60
N THR A 135 -5.21 4.14 -20.88
CA THR A 135 -6.39 4.00 -21.74
C THR A 135 -6.40 2.69 -22.51
N PHE A 136 -7.60 2.23 -22.85
CA PHE A 136 -7.89 1.10 -23.74
C PHE A 136 -8.70 1.61 -24.93
N ASN A 137 -8.13 1.56 -26.14
CA ASN A 137 -8.73 2.16 -27.34
C ASN A 137 -9.19 3.62 -27.11
N GLY A 138 -8.37 4.41 -26.41
CA GLY A 138 -8.65 5.81 -26.07
C GLY A 138 -9.61 6.05 -24.90
N ARG A 139 -10.20 5.01 -24.30
CA ARG A 139 -11.04 5.12 -23.10
C ARG A 139 -10.22 4.96 -21.83
N ARG A 140 -10.42 5.84 -20.84
CA ARG A 140 -9.69 5.75 -19.57
C ARG A 140 -10.05 4.48 -18.81
N ALA A 141 -9.06 3.86 -18.18
CA ALA A 141 -9.25 2.66 -17.37
C ALA A 141 -10.37 2.84 -16.32
N GLU A 142 -10.42 4.00 -15.67
CA GLU A 142 -11.40 4.32 -14.64
C GLU A 142 -12.85 4.34 -15.16
N GLN A 143 -13.06 4.59 -16.46
CA GLN A 143 -14.38 4.61 -17.09
C GLN A 143 -14.92 3.19 -17.33
N LEU A 144 -14.05 2.19 -17.39
CA LEU A 144 -14.43 0.80 -17.67
C LEU A 144 -15.09 0.12 -16.47
N LEU A 145 -15.02 0.72 -15.29
CA LEU A 145 -15.55 0.17 -14.04
C LEU A 145 -16.66 1.06 -13.48
N LEU A 146 -17.63 0.44 -12.82
CA LEU A 146 -18.63 1.08 -11.96
C LEU A 146 -18.41 0.66 -10.51
N ASP A 147 -18.47 1.62 -9.59
CA ASP A 147 -18.60 1.33 -8.17
C ASP A 147 -20.07 1.11 -7.83
N SER A 148 -20.43 -0.13 -7.53
CA SER A 148 -21.81 -0.54 -7.24
C SER A 148 -22.42 0.14 -6.02
N ARG A 149 -21.60 0.70 -5.12
CA ARG A 149 -22.08 1.48 -3.96
C ARG A 149 -22.61 2.83 -4.36
N THR A 150 -22.03 3.45 -5.38
CA THR A 150 -22.37 4.80 -5.83
C THR A 150 -23.18 4.80 -7.13
N GLY A 151 -23.12 3.70 -7.89
CA GLY A 151 -23.66 3.62 -9.24
C GLY A 151 -22.91 4.47 -10.26
N THR A 152 -21.71 4.95 -9.92
CA THR A 152 -20.90 5.84 -10.77
C THR A 152 -19.58 5.19 -11.16
N MET A 153 -18.96 5.70 -12.24
CA MET A 153 -17.62 5.28 -12.64
C MET A 153 -16.59 5.63 -11.56
N LEU A 154 -15.43 4.97 -11.62
CA LEU A 154 -14.32 5.37 -10.77
C LEU A 154 -13.88 6.81 -11.09
N PRO A 155 -13.41 7.58 -10.08
CA PRO A 155 -12.94 8.94 -10.31
C PRO A 155 -11.75 8.92 -11.27
N PRO A 156 -11.62 9.93 -12.17
CA PRO A 156 -10.55 9.97 -13.19
C PRO A 156 -9.20 10.42 -12.60
N SER A 157 -8.77 9.77 -11.52
CA SER A 157 -7.61 10.13 -10.70
C SER A 157 -6.28 9.61 -11.25
N GLY A 158 -6.30 8.81 -12.33
CA GLY A 158 -5.13 8.10 -12.84
C GLY A 158 -4.68 6.97 -11.90
N LEU A 159 -3.69 6.20 -12.36
CA LEU A 159 -3.06 5.13 -11.58
C LEU A 159 -1.69 5.57 -11.06
N VAL A 160 -1.26 5.07 -9.91
CA VAL A 160 0.09 5.27 -9.35
C VAL A 160 1.05 4.33 -10.08
N PHE A 161 2.17 4.84 -10.59
CA PHE A 161 3.28 3.98 -11.01
C PHE A 161 4.11 3.54 -9.79
N THR A 162 3.86 2.32 -9.31
CA THR A 162 4.55 1.72 -8.16
C THR A 162 5.68 0.77 -8.56
N GLY A 163 5.65 0.26 -9.81
CA GLY A 163 6.70 -0.58 -10.41
C GLY A 163 6.75 -2.05 -9.98
N SER A 164 5.78 -2.49 -9.16
CA SER A 164 5.71 -3.81 -8.55
C SER A 164 6.80 -4.10 -7.52
N THR A 165 6.40 -4.70 -6.40
CA THR A 165 7.36 -5.24 -5.41
C THR A 165 8.35 -6.19 -6.07
N LYS A 166 9.62 -6.15 -5.65
CA LYS A 166 10.65 -7.09 -6.11
C LYS A 166 10.62 -8.37 -5.27
N VAL A 167 10.73 -9.53 -5.92
CA VAL A 167 10.77 -10.86 -5.29
C VAL A 167 11.94 -11.67 -5.85
N PRO A 168 12.45 -12.69 -5.14
CA PRO A 168 13.44 -13.60 -5.70
C PRO A 168 12.92 -14.29 -6.96
N SER A 169 13.78 -14.43 -7.98
CA SER A 169 13.43 -15.15 -9.21
C SER A 169 13.21 -16.62 -8.90
N PRO A 170 12.17 -17.27 -9.48
CA PRO A 170 11.96 -18.71 -9.32
C PRO A 170 13.16 -19.55 -9.78
N ASP A 171 13.87 -19.09 -10.81
CA ASP A 171 15.02 -19.79 -11.40
C ASP A 171 16.37 -19.48 -10.70
N ASP A 172 16.46 -18.36 -9.97
CA ASP A 172 17.67 -17.93 -9.26
C ASP A 172 17.30 -17.01 -8.10
N THR A 173 17.36 -17.55 -6.88
CA THR A 173 16.97 -16.82 -5.67
C THR A 173 17.91 -15.65 -5.32
N ASN A 174 19.08 -15.54 -5.96
CA ASN A 174 19.98 -14.39 -5.80
C ASN A 174 19.61 -13.22 -6.73
N ARG A 175 18.76 -13.46 -7.73
CA ARG A 175 18.26 -12.42 -8.64
C ARG A 175 16.90 -11.94 -8.18
N MET A 176 16.75 -10.64 -8.01
CA MET A 176 15.45 -10.02 -7.75
C MET A 176 14.76 -9.66 -9.08
N VAL A 177 13.47 -9.95 -9.20
CA VAL A 177 12.62 -9.64 -10.36
C VAL A 177 11.32 -8.99 -9.88
N ILE A 178 10.57 -8.33 -10.76
CA ILE A 178 9.26 -7.78 -10.37
C ILE A 178 8.25 -8.91 -10.15
N ALA A 179 7.46 -8.82 -9.08
CA ALA A 179 6.41 -9.79 -8.77
C ALA A 179 5.40 -9.94 -9.91
N ALA A 180 5.04 -8.83 -10.59
CA ALA A 180 4.17 -8.84 -11.76
C ALA A 180 4.61 -9.82 -12.88
N GLN A 181 5.89 -10.18 -12.95
CA GLN A 181 6.43 -11.08 -13.98
C GLN A 181 6.43 -12.56 -13.56
N VAL A 182 6.49 -12.88 -12.26
CA VAL A 182 6.78 -14.25 -11.80
C VAL A 182 5.85 -14.76 -10.71
N LYS A 183 4.96 -13.92 -10.19
CA LYS A 183 4.07 -14.25 -9.08
C LYS A 183 2.64 -13.94 -9.46
N HIS A 184 1.76 -14.94 -9.32
CA HIS A 184 0.32 -14.74 -9.41
C HIS A 184 -0.13 -13.57 -8.52
N PRO A 185 -0.96 -12.63 -9.00
CA PRO A 185 -1.77 -12.70 -10.23
C PRO A 185 -1.10 -12.16 -11.52
N TYR A 186 0.22 -11.91 -11.53
CA TYR A 186 0.93 -11.26 -12.64
C TYR A 186 0.34 -9.89 -13.00
N SER A 187 -0.08 -9.14 -11.98
CA SER A 187 -0.83 -7.90 -12.17
C SER A 187 0.03 -6.78 -12.77
N ILE A 188 -0.47 -6.16 -13.82
CA ILE A 188 0.10 -4.93 -14.40
C ILE A 188 -0.62 -3.72 -13.84
N ALA A 189 -1.96 -3.74 -13.79
CA ALA A 189 -2.78 -2.65 -13.25
C ALA A 189 -3.97 -3.21 -12.47
N ALA A 190 -4.04 -2.90 -11.17
CA ALA A 190 -5.11 -3.32 -10.27
C ALA A 190 -6.05 -2.17 -9.90
N ASN A 191 -7.30 -2.48 -9.56
CA ASN A 191 -8.28 -1.51 -9.04
C ASN A 191 -8.29 -1.41 -7.49
N TYR A 192 -7.31 -2.04 -6.87
CA TYR A 192 -7.05 -2.09 -5.44
C TYR A 192 -5.54 -2.12 -5.18
N ASN A 193 -5.12 -1.91 -3.93
CA ASN A 193 -3.72 -1.94 -3.54
C ASN A 193 -3.18 -3.37 -3.52
N GLU A 194 -2.73 -3.81 -4.69
CA GLU A 194 -2.06 -5.09 -4.92
C GLU A 194 -0.53 -4.86 -4.92
N PRO A 195 0.21 -5.33 -3.90
CA PRO A 195 1.64 -5.07 -3.78
C PRO A 195 2.47 -5.51 -5.00
N GLY A 196 2.02 -6.54 -5.72
CA GLY A 196 2.66 -7.05 -6.92
C GLY A 196 2.34 -6.32 -8.22
N SER A 197 1.48 -5.29 -8.22
CA SER A 197 1.11 -4.56 -9.43
C SER A 197 2.13 -3.51 -9.84
N ILE A 198 2.26 -3.26 -11.15
CA ILE A 198 3.08 -2.16 -11.70
C ILE A 198 2.36 -0.81 -11.52
N LEU A 199 1.04 -0.81 -11.71
CA LEU A 199 0.14 0.32 -11.56
C LEU A 199 -0.92 0.03 -10.50
N ASP A 200 -1.16 0.99 -9.61
CA ASP A 200 -2.06 0.87 -8.47
C ASP A 200 -3.06 2.04 -8.42
N VAL A 201 -4.14 1.93 -7.65
CA VAL A 201 -5.09 3.02 -7.43
C VAL A 201 -4.55 4.06 -6.43
N PRO A 202 -4.96 5.35 -6.53
CA PRO A 202 -4.52 6.43 -5.64
C PRO A 202 -4.80 6.29 -4.16
N TRP A 203 -5.84 5.55 -3.83
CA TRP A 203 -6.46 5.57 -2.52
C TRP A 203 -6.21 4.25 -1.80
N GLN A 204 -6.37 4.27 -0.48
CA GLN A 204 -6.36 3.05 0.32
C GLN A 204 -7.55 2.16 -0.08
N ALA A 205 -7.24 1.09 -0.79
CA ALA A 205 -8.17 0.09 -1.28
C ALA A 205 -7.61 -1.30 -1.01
N ALA A 206 -7.80 -1.80 0.21
CA ALA A 206 -7.58 -3.22 0.46
C ALA A 206 -8.54 -4.06 -0.41
N GLN A 207 -8.10 -5.22 -0.89
CA GLN A 207 -8.92 -6.12 -1.72
C GLN A 207 -10.30 -6.38 -1.09
N ALA A 208 -10.33 -6.71 0.21
CA ALA A 208 -11.57 -6.95 0.96
C ALA A 208 -12.54 -5.74 0.98
N ALA A 209 -12.05 -4.53 0.75
CA ALA A 209 -12.87 -3.32 0.69
C ALA A 209 -13.48 -3.07 -0.70
N VAL A 210 -12.87 -3.59 -1.77
CA VAL A 210 -13.32 -3.42 -3.16
C VAL A 210 -13.99 -4.66 -3.76
N TYR A 211 -13.72 -5.84 -3.20
CA TYR A 211 -14.18 -7.13 -3.74
C TYR A 211 -15.70 -7.12 -3.97
N ALA A 212 -16.10 -7.55 -5.17
CA ALA A 212 -17.50 -7.57 -5.63
C ALA A 212 -18.23 -6.20 -5.61
N ARG A 213 -17.53 -5.09 -5.39
CA ARG A 213 -18.09 -3.73 -5.38
C ARG A 213 -17.74 -2.92 -6.60
N GLN A 214 -16.71 -3.30 -7.33
CA GLN A 214 -16.36 -2.69 -8.60
C GLN A 214 -16.63 -3.70 -9.71
N THR A 215 -17.41 -3.28 -10.70
CA THR A 215 -17.89 -4.17 -11.75
C THR A 215 -17.75 -3.56 -13.14
N GLN A 216 -17.79 -4.39 -14.18
CA GLN A 216 -17.67 -3.94 -15.55
C GLN A 216 -18.76 -2.94 -15.91
N ASN A 217 -18.36 -1.79 -16.45
CA ASN A 217 -19.28 -0.77 -16.93
C ASN A 217 -20.02 -1.27 -18.19
N PRO A 218 -21.36 -1.40 -18.16
CA PRO A 218 -22.15 -1.87 -19.30
C PRO A 218 -22.07 -0.97 -20.54
N GLU A 219 -21.66 0.30 -20.39
CA GLU A 219 -21.49 1.22 -21.53
C GLU A 219 -20.22 0.93 -22.34
N PHE A 220 -19.23 0.23 -21.75
CA PHE A 220 -17.92 0.01 -22.35
C PHE A 220 -17.51 -1.46 -22.25
N LEU A 221 -18.21 -2.32 -22.99
CA LEU A 221 -17.88 -3.75 -23.11
C LEU A 221 -16.95 -4.00 -24.29
N PHE A 222 -15.98 -4.88 -24.11
CA PHE A 222 -15.12 -5.40 -25.16
C PHE A 222 -15.50 -6.85 -25.46
N LYS A 223 -15.39 -7.25 -26.73
CA LYS A 223 -15.66 -8.65 -27.10
C LYS A 223 -14.51 -9.54 -26.62
N PRO A 224 -14.78 -10.81 -26.24
CA PRO A 224 -13.70 -11.76 -25.96
C PRO A 224 -12.69 -11.80 -27.12
N GLY A 225 -11.41 -11.68 -26.79
CA GLY A 225 -10.31 -11.69 -27.75
C GLY A 225 -10.13 -10.43 -28.59
N GLU A 226 -10.93 -9.38 -28.36
CA GLU A 226 -10.75 -8.10 -29.04
C GLU A 226 -9.35 -7.53 -28.73
N ARG A 227 -8.60 -7.17 -29.76
CA ARG A 227 -7.29 -6.54 -29.61
C ARG A 227 -7.45 -5.07 -29.24
N LEU A 228 -6.97 -4.71 -28.06
CA LEU A 228 -7.05 -3.37 -27.49
C LEU A 228 -5.68 -2.68 -27.54
N LEU A 229 -5.62 -1.48 -28.13
CA LEU A 229 -4.46 -0.61 -27.98
C LEU A 229 -4.50 -0.01 -26.57
N VAL A 230 -3.46 -0.32 -25.78
CA VAL A 230 -3.24 0.25 -24.46
C VAL A 230 -2.23 1.37 -24.57
N GLU A 231 -2.54 2.51 -23.98
CA GLU A 231 -1.64 3.65 -23.90
C GLU A 231 -1.50 4.12 -22.45
N ILE A 232 -0.26 4.38 -22.03
CA ILE A 232 0.10 4.88 -20.71
C ILE A 232 0.92 6.16 -20.91
N ARG A 233 0.49 7.24 -20.25
CA ARG A 233 1.19 8.53 -20.25
C ARG A 233 1.15 9.16 -18.85
N PRO A 234 2.10 10.03 -18.49
CA PRO A 234 2.04 10.79 -17.26
C PRO A 234 0.74 11.62 -17.19
N GLU A 235 0.18 11.78 -15.99
CA GLU A 235 -0.92 12.73 -15.78
C GLU A 235 -0.45 14.17 -16.07
N TYR A 236 0.71 14.56 -15.51
CA TYR A 236 1.35 15.83 -15.77
C TYR A 236 2.36 15.71 -16.92
N THR A 237 2.01 16.29 -18.06
CA THR A 237 2.86 16.31 -19.26
C THR A 237 3.94 17.40 -19.19
N ASP A 238 3.77 18.40 -18.34
CA ASP A 238 4.65 19.56 -18.18
C ASP A 238 5.84 19.33 -17.22
N GLY A 239 5.98 18.10 -16.70
CA GLY A 239 7.07 17.73 -15.80
C GLY A 239 6.85 18.12 -14.34
N ARG A 240 5.68 18.66 -13.99
CA ARG A 240 5.28 18.82 -12.58
C ARG A 240 5.30 17.46 -11.90
N LYS A 241 5.79 17.44 -10.65
CA LYS A 241 5.69 16.28 -9.78
C LYS A 241 4.42 16.36 -8.97
N ARG A 242 3.65 15.27 -8.93
CA ARG A 242 2.55 15.14 -7.98
C ARG A 242 3.10 14.76 -6.61
N VAL A 243 4.06 13.86 -6.53
CA VAL A 243 4.52 13.33 -5.24
C VAL A 243 5.55 14.26 -4.62
N GLN A 244 5.34 14.66 -3.37
CA GLN A 244 6.34 15.35 -2.56
C GLN A 244 6.42 14.75 -1.16
N THR A 245 7.64 14.60 -0.67
CA THR A 245 7.92 14.00 0.64
C THR A 245 8.32 15.06 1.65
N PHE A 246 7.75 14.97 2.85
CA PHE A 246 7.94 15.93 3.92
C PHE A 246 8.28 15.24 5.24
N THR A 247 9.00 15.97 6.09
CA THR A 247 9.10 15.68 7.53
C THR A 247 8.27 16.71 8.28
N LEU A 248 7.28 16.23 9.03
CA LEU A 248 6.48 17.01 9.97
C LEU A 248 7.05 16.82 11.36
N GLN A 249 7.67 17.84 11.92
CA GLN A 249 8.18 17.83 13.29
C GLN A 249 7.17 18.52 14.21
N MET A 250 6.82 17.85 15.30
CA MET A 250 6.00 18.38 16.37
C MET A 250 6.85 18.69 17.60
N SER A 251 6.59 19.82 18.24
CA SER A 251 7.22 20.26 19.47
C SER A 251 6.21 20.93 20.39
N ALA A 252 6.52 20.96 21.68
CA ALA A 252 5.70 21.63 22.70
C ALA A 252 6.61 22.47 23.61
N PRO A 253 6.16 23.64 24.07
CA PRO A 253 6.99 24.52 24.89
C PRO A 253 7.19 24.02 26.32
N SER A 254 6.30 23.16 26.82
CA SER A 254 6.37 22.59 28.17
C SER A 254 5.54 21.30 28.28
N ALA A 255 5.70 20.58 29.40
CA ALA A 255 4.94 19.36 29.68
C ALA A 255 3.44 19.62 30.02
N GLU A 256 3.09 20.87 30.32
CA GLU A 256 1.72 21.31 30.63
C GLU A 256 1.00 21.95 29.43
N ALA A 257 1.69 22.03 28.28
CA ALA A 257 1.18 22.61 27.06
C ALA A 257 -0.08 21.89 26.55
N SER A 258 -0.96 22.64 25.92
CA SER A 258 -2.09 22.11 25.17
C SER A 258 -1.74 21.99 23.67
N LEU A 259 -2.64 21.38 22.88
CA LEU A 259 -2.45 21.33 21.42
C LEU A 259 -2.36 22.73 20.79
N ALA A 260 -3.00 23.75 21.39
CA ALA A 260 -2.94 25.12 20.89
C ALA A 260 -1.55 25.76 21.04
N ASP A 261 -0.75 25.25 21.99
CA ASP A 261 0.61 25.72 22.25
C ASP A 261 1.67 24.90 21.48
N ALA A 262 1.27 23.77 20.89
CA ALA A 262 2.15 22.92 20.12
C ALA A 262 2.56 23.60 18.80
N LEU A 263 3.84 23.47 18.45
CA LEU A 263 4.40 24.04 17.23
C LEU A 263 4.82 22.94 16.27
N PHE A 264 4.52 23.16 15.00
CA PHE A 264 4.74 22.24 13.90
C PHE A 264 5.66 22.89 12.86
N SER A 265 6.73 22.21 12.49
CA SER A 265 7.56 22.61 11.35
C SER A 265 7.48 21.56 10.25
N LEU A 266 7.50 22.01 9.00
CA LEU A 266 7.43 21.16 7.82
C LEU A 266 8.65 21.41 6.95
N SER A 267 9.39 20.35 6.63
CA SER A 267 10.57 20.41 5.75
C SER A 267 10.41 19.44 4.59
N SER A 268 10.71 19.88 3.38
CA SER A 268 10.74 19.03 2.19
C SER A 268 12.00 18.16 2.20
N LEU A 269 11.84 16.85 2.00
CA LEU A 269 12.96 15.93 1.82
C LEU A 269 13.52 15.99 0.39
N ASP A 270 12.67 16.32 -0.59
CA ASP A 270 13.06 16.38 -2.00
C ASP A 270 13.94 17.59 -2.36
N GLY A 271 13.89 18.65 -1.54
CA GLY A 271 14.67 19.89 -1.74
C GLY A 271 15.50 20.34 -0.54
N ASN A 272 15.46 19.60 0.58
CA ASN A 272 16.09 19.96 1.86
C ASN A 272 15.77 21.40 2.30
N GLN A 273 14.52 21.83 2.10
CA GLN A 273 14.05 23.18 2.34
C GLN A 273 12.99 23.20 3.44
N THR A 274 13.10 24.14 4.38
CA THR A 274 12.03 24.45 5.32
C THR A 274 10.85 25.08 4.58
N VAL A 275 9.70 24.42 4.63
CA VAL A 275 8.45 24.87 4.03
C VAL A 275 7.66 25.70 5.04
N LEU A 276 7.63 25.25 6.29
CA LEU A 276 7.03 25.97 7.42
C LEU A 276 8.03 26.00 8.58
N ASN A 277 8.39 27.21 9.01
CA ASN A 277 9.07 27.43 10.29
C ASN A 277 8.04 27.32 11.42
N PRO A 278 8.35 26.80 12.62
CA PRO A 278 7.36 26.35 13.60
C PRO A 278 6.09 27.21 13.68
N VAL A 279 4.95 26.62 13.32
CA VAL A 279 3.63 27.27 13.29
C VAL A 279 2.61 26.49 14.13
N PRO A 280 1.50 27.11 14.58
CA PRO A 280 0.38 26.39 15.17
C PRO A 280 -0.33 25.48 14.15
N ILE A 281 -1.16 24.56 14.65
CA ILE A 281 -1.77 23.49 13.83
C ILE A 281 -2.70 24.00 12.72
N ASP A 282 -3.39 25.12 12.90
CA ASP A 282 -4.30 25.70 11.90
C ASP A 282 -3.54 26.12 10.63
N GLN A 283 -2.36 26.74 10.79
CA GLN A 283 -1.49 27.12 9.68
C GLN A 283 -0.88 25.90 8.98
N LEU A 284 -0.55 24.85 9.73
CA LEU A 284 -0.13 23.57 9.15
C LEU A 284 -1.23 22.97 8.26
N LEU A 285 -2.47 22.90 8.78
CA LEU A 285 -3.61 22.37 8.04
C LEU A 285 -3.90 23.20 6.77
N ALA A 286 -3.82 24.52 6.86
CA ALA A 286 -3.97 25.41 5.71
C ALA A 286 -2.87 25.19 4.65
N ALA A 287 -1.63 24.92 5.08
CA ALA A 287 -0.55 24.61 4.15
C ALA A 287 -0.77 23.27 3.43
N PHE A 288 -1.17 22.22 4.13
CA PHE A 288 -1.51 20.94 3.50
C PHE A 288 -2.69 21.06 2.54
N SER A 289 -3.75 21.82 2.90
CA SER A 289 -4.87 22.08 2.00
C SER A 289 -4.39 22.71 0.69
N ARG A 290 -3.55 23.76 0.77
CA ARG A 290 -3.01 24.41 -0.43
C ARG A 290 -2.20 23.45 -1.30
N MET A 291 -1.35 22.60 -0.70
CA MET A 291 -0.61 21.59 -1.47
C MET A 291 -1.54 20.65 -2.24
N VAL A 292 -2.58 20.15 -1.57
CA VAL A 292 -3.55 19.26 -2.20
C VAL A 292 -4.34 19.98 -3.30
N ASP A 293 -4.76 21.22 -3.06
CA ASP A 293 -5.46 22.06 -4.04
C ASP A 293 -4.57 22.37 -5.26
N ASP A 294 -3.26 22.50 -5.05
CA ASP A 294 -2.25 22.65 -6.10
C ASP A 294 -1.96 21.33 -6.85
N GLY A 295 -2.62 20.23 -6.45
CA GLY A 295 -2.50 18.92 -7.08
C GLY A 295 -1.23 18.16 -6.69
N ILE A 296 -0.71 18.41 -5.48
CA ILE A 296 0.40 17.68 -4.86
C ILE A 296 -0.17 16.58 -3.96
N ASP A 297 0.51 15.43 -3.96
CA ASP A 297 0.30 14.36 -3.01
C ASP A 297 1.39 14.40 -1.91
N PRO A 298 1.13 15.03 -0.73
CA PRO A 298 2.11 15.13 0.33
C PRO A 298 2.23 13.82 1.12
N PHE A 299 3.39 13.19 1.06
CA PHE A 299 3.78 12.05 1.88
C PHE A 299 4.56 12.53 3.11
N VAL A 300 4.06 12.23 4.32
CA VAL A 300 4.48 12.91 5.54
C VAL A 300 5.07 11.93 6.56
N ASN A 301 6.36 12.11 6.86
CA ASN A 301 7.04 11.47 7.98
C ASN A 301 6.81 12.29 9.24
N LEU A 302 6.14 11.72 10.25
CA LEU A 302 5.94 12.38 11.54
C LEU A 302 7.15 12.18 12.45
N ARG A 303 7.60 13.27 13.07
CA ARG A 303 8.60 13.29 14.14
C ARG A 303 8.03 13.98 15.36
N ILE A 304 8.07 13.28 16.48
CA ILE A 304 7.52 13.76 17.74
C ILE A 304 8.71 14.16 18.63
N GLY A 305 8.75 15.41 19.07
CA GLY A 305 9.76 15.86 20.03
C GLY A 305 9.66 15.07 21.35
N ALA A 306 10.82 14.76 21.95
CA ALA A 306 10.88 13.96 23.17
C ALA A 306 10.07 14.58 24.33
N ASP A 307 10.03 15.91 24.42
CA ASP A 307 9.34 16.64 25.48
C ASP A 307 7.83 16.83 25.24
N VAL A 308 7.29 16.34 24.11
CA VAL A 308 5.87 16.52 23.79
C VAL A 308 4.99 15.62 24.67
N PRO A 309 4.03 16.16 25.43
CA PRO A 309 3.07 15.37 26.21
C PRO A 309 2.22 14.43 25.35
N LEU A 310 1.93 13.23 25.85
CA LEU A 310 1.13 12.23 25.14
C LEU A 310 -0.28 12.72 24.80
N GLN A 311 -0.86 13.61 25.63
CA GLN A 311 -2.14 14.24 25.31
C GLN A 311 -2.09 15.07 24.02
N ILE A 312 -1.03 15.85 23.82
CA ILE A 312 -0.81 16.61 22.59
C ILE A 312 -0.62 15.63 21.42
N VAL A 313 0.19 14.59 21.60
CA VAL A 313 0.41 13.57 20.55
C VAL A 313 -0.90 12.92 20.14
N ALA A 314 -1.75 12.50 21.09
CA ALA A 314 -3.03 11.87 20.80
C ALA A 314 -4.01 12.80 20.08
N HIS A 315 -4.10 14.07 20.51
CA HIS A 315 -4.96 15.04 19.84
C HIS A 315 -4.46 15.36 18.41
N ALA A 316 -3.16 15.54 18.23
CA ALA A 316 -2.56 15.75 16.91
C ALA A 316 -2.76 14.52 16.01
N ALA A 317 -2.51 13.30 16.52
CA ALA A 317 -2.72 12.06 15.80
C ALA A 317 -4.18 11.87 15.36
N ALA A 318 -5.15 12.25 16.20
CA ALA A 318 -6.56 12.23 15.83
C ALA A 318 -6.92 13.19 14.70
N ILE A 319 -6.27 14.36 14.63
CA ILE A 319 -6.41 15.30 13.51
C ILE A 319 -5.73 14.77 12.25
N LEU A 320 -4.48 14.30 12.37
CA LEU A 320 -3.73 13.70 11.27
C LEU A 320 -4.50 12.53 10.65
N LYS A 321 -5.11 11.67 11.47
CA LYS A 321 -5.96 10.55 10.99
C LYS A 321 -7.12 11.00 10.11
N ARG A 322 -7.68 12.19 10.36
CA ARG A 322 -8.81 12.72 9.57
C ARG A 322 -8.37 13.27 8.22
N ILE A 323 -7.13 13.74 8.12
CA ILE A 323 -6.55 14.27 6.88
C ILE A 323 -5.65 13.27 6.15
N ASP A 324 -5.33 12.13 6.76
CA ASP A 324 -4.68 10.97 6.14
C ASP A 324 -5.69 10.28 5.20
N ALA A 325 -5.94 10.92 4.05
CA ALA A 325 -7.05 10.63 3.15
C ALA A 325 -6.69 10.98 1.70
N ASP A 326 -7.50 10.52 0.73
CA ASP A 326 -7.22 10.70 -0.70
C ASP A 326 -7.11 12.18 -1.10
N LYS A 327 -7.96 13.04 -0.51
CA LYS A 327 -7.91 14.50 -0.66
C LYS A 327 -7.14 15.19 0.48
N GLY A 328 -6.09 14.55 0.96
CA GLY A 328 -5.32 15.03 2.10
C GLY A 328 -3.86 14.61 2.02
N ILE A 329 -3.28 14.31 3.19
CA ILE A 329 -1.91 13.83 3.32
C ILE A 329 -1.87 12.30 3.30
N ARG A 330 -0.67 11.77 3.10
CA ARG A 330 -0.39 10.34 3.13
C ARG A 330 0.67 10.11 4.19
N MET A 331 0.26 9.51 5.30
CA MET A 331 1.20 9.28 6.40
C MET A 331 2.19 8.17 6.04
N GLU A 332 3.47 8.48 6.20
CA GLU A 332 4.55 7.52 6.03
C GLU A 332 4.63 6.58 7.24
N PRO A 333 5.24 5.39 7.08
CA PRO A 333 5.66 4.56 8.21
C PRO A 333 6.44 5.36 9.25
N PRO A 334 6.41 4.94 10.52
CA PRO A 334 7.27 5.58 11.51
C PRO A 334 8.72 5.35 11.13
N THR A 335 9.59 6.31 11.44
CA THR A 335 11.02 6.04 11.33
C THR A 335 11.42 5.01 12.39
N ALA A 336 12.50 4.28 12.15
CA ALA A 336 13.06 3.33 13.11
C ALA A 336 13.18 3.95 14.51
N GLY A 337 12.56 3.27 15.49
CA GLY A 337 12.52 3.71 16.89
C GLY A 337 11.30 4.53 17.27
N ASP A 338 10.50 5.02 16.32
CA ASP A 338 9.26 5.76 16.59
C ASP A 338 8.02 4.85 16.52
N LEU A 339 6.93 5.29 17.17
CA LEU A 339 5.61 4.68 17.02
C LEU A 339 4.89 5.25 15.81
N TYR A 340 4.12 4.41 15.12
CA TYR A 340 3.19 4.89 14.12
C TYR A 340 2.11 5.76 14.76
N TYR A 341 1.74 6.88 14.14
CA TYR A 341 0.87 7.88 14.76
C TYR A 341 -0.49 7.32 15.19
N GLN A 342 -1.01 6.31 14.48
CA GLN A 342 -2.28 5.67 14.84
C GLN A 342 -2.23 4.88 16.16
N ALA A 343 -1.04 4.59 16.70
CA ALA A 343 -0.88 4.03 18.04
C ALA A 343 -1.59 4.90 19.10
N PHE A 344 -1.69 6.21 18.87
CA PHE A 344 -2.36 7.17 19.75
C PHE A 344 -3.85 7.40 19.42
N THR A 345 -4.41 6.62 18.49
CA THR A 345 -5.84 6.63 18.15
C THR A 345 -6.46 5.24 18.23
N PRO A 346 -6.22 4.48 19.32
CA PRO A 346 -6.71 3.12 19.42
C PRO A 346 -8.25 3.08 19.49
N ASN A 347 -8.82 1.92 19.23
CA ASN A 347 -10.25 1.72 19.41
C ASN A 347 -10.59 1.68 20.92
N GLU A 348 -11.29 2.69 21.40
CA GLU A 348 -11.69 2.84 22.80
C GLU A 348 -12.52 1.66 23.35
N THR A 349 -13.27 0.94 22.51
CA THR A 349 -14.01 -0.26 22.96
C THR A 349 -13.07 -1.36 23.44
N LEU A 350 -11.84 -1.41 22.90
CA LEU A 350 -10.82 -2.37 23.28
C LEU A 350 -10.17 -2.06 24.63
N ARG A 351 -10.51 -0.95 25.31
CA ARG A 351 -10.14 -0.80 26.73
C ARG A 351 -10.79 -1.88 27.58
N ASN A 352 -12.03 -2.25 27.28
CA ASN A 352 -12.74 -3.29 27.99
C ASN A 352 -12.23 -4.67 27.56
N ARG A 353 -11.58 -5.40 28.49
CA ARG A 353 -11.05 -6.75 28.26
C ARG A 353 -12.09 -7.72 27.70
N HIS A 354 -13.37 -7.59 28.08
CA HIS A 354 -14.45 -8.47 27.64
C HIS A 354 -14.97 -8.19 26.22
N GLU A 355 -14.56 -7.08 25.60
CA GLU A 355 -14.92 -6.71 24.24
C GLU A 355 -13.80 -7.02 23.24
N ARG A 356 -12.67 -7.56 23.72
CA ARG A 356 -11.53 -7.90 22.87
C ARG A 356 -11.68 -9.30 22.31
N PHE A 357 -11.24 -9.47 21.07
CA PHE A 357 -11.10 -10.79 20.45
C PHE A 357 -9.84 -11.55 20.94
N MET A 358 -8.81 -10.81 21.35
CA MET A 358 -7.58 -11.36 21.94
C MET A 358 -7.18 -10.53 23.16
N GLN A 359 -6.31 -11.07 24.02
CA GLN A 359 -5.80 -10.35 25.20
C GLN A 359 -4.32 -10.01 25.05
N PRO A 360 -3.97 -8.88 24.39
CA PRO A 360 -2.62 -8.33 24.43
C PRO A 360 -2.14 -8.09 25.86
N TRP A 361 -0.82 -8.07 26.05
CA TRP A 361 -0.24 -7.57 27.29
C TRP A 361 -0.66 -6.12 27.53
N GLU A 362 -0.94 -5.77 28.77
CA GLU A 362 -1.17 -4.37 29.15
C GLU A 362 0.04 -3.82 29.89
N LEU A 363 0.60 -2.72 29.42
CA LEU A 363 1.63 -1.97 30.15
C LEU A 363 1.00 -0.76 30.81
N ASP A 364 0.93 -0.79 32.12
CA ASP A 364 0.35 0.25 32.94
C ASP A 364 1.44 1.17 33.49
N ILE A 365 1.49 2.44 33.05
CA ILE A 365 2.48 3.44 33.46
C ILE A 365 1.85 4.36 34.50
N GLY A 366 2.39 4.37 35.71
CA GLY A 366 1.95 5.19 36.83
C GLY A 366 2.39 6.64 36.74
N HIS A 367 1.64 7.54 37.38
CA HIS A 367 2.03 8.95 37.52
C HIS A 367 3.31 9.14 38.35
N ASP A 368 3.58 8.21 39.26
CA ASP A 368 4.76 8.15 40.13
C ASP A 368 5.98 7.49 39.45
N GLY A 369 5.84 7.06 38.19
CA GLY A 369 6.88 6.36 37.45
C GLY A 369 6.95 4.86 37.74
N THR A 370 6.03 4.30 38.53
CA THR A 370 5.89 2.85 38.65
C THR A 370 5.30 2.26 37.37
N ASN A 371 5.86 1.17 36.85
CA ASN A 371 5.32 0.50 35.67
C ASN A 371 4.90 -0.93 36.05
N THR A 372 3.74 -1.36 35.57
CA THR A 372 3.21 -2.71 35.80
C THR A 372 2.80 -3.33 34.47
N LEU A 373 3.37 -4.47 34.14
CA LEU A 373 2.93 -5.28 33.00
C LEU A 373 1.87 -6.27 33.49
N LYS A 374 0.75 -6.36 32.79
CA LYS A 374 -0.37 -7.22 33.14
C LYS A 374 -0.49 -8.34 32.12
N ARG A 375 -0.35 -9.59 32.57
CA ARG A 375 -0.72 -10.78 31.79
C ARG A 375 -2.20 -11.04 31.96
N ILE A 376 -2.90 -11.29 30.86
CA ILE A 376 -4.32 -11.56 30.87
C ILE A 376 -4.53 -12.96 30.31
N ASP A 377 -5.01 -13.86 31.17
CA ASP A 377 -5.24 -15.26 30.84
C ASP A 377 -6.77 -15.51 30.71
N GLU A 378 -7.19 -16.17 29.63
CA GLU A 378 -8.59 -16.54 29.39
C GLU A 378 -8.84 -18.01 29.73
N THR A 379 -9.87 -18.27 30.55
CA THR A 379 -10.35 -19.62 30.84
C THR A 379 -11.73 -19.84 30.23
N TRP A 380 -11.81 -20.70 29.22
CA TRP A 380 -13.05 -21.04 28.52
C TRP A 380 -13.73 -22.27 29.17
N LYS A 381 -14.95 -22.08 29.68
CA LYS A 381 -15.78 -23.16 30.25
C LYS A 381 -16.83 -23.64 29.26
N GLN A 382 -17.15 -24.94 29.26
CA GLN A 382 -18.19 -25.49 28.39
C GLN A 382 -19.55 -24.82 28.65
N GLY A 383 -20.22 -24.40 27.56
CA GLY A 383 -21.55 -23.77 27.61
C GLY A 383 -21.57 -22.29 27.97
N VAL A 384 -20.41 -21.64 28.13
CA VAL A 384 -20.31 -20.21 28.43
C VAL A 384 -19.86 -19.43 27.19
N MET A 385 -20.58 -18.34 26.86
CA MET A 385 -20.31 -17.51 25.68
C MET A 385 -19.13 -16.54 25.85
N LYS A 386 -18.70 -16.26 27.08
CA LYS A 386 -17.57 -15.37 27.38
C LYS A 386 -16.57 -16.08 28.33
N PRO A 387 -15.26 -15.89 28.15
CA PRO A 387 -14.26 -16.49 29.01
C PRO A 387 -14.23 -15.82 30.39
N GLU A 388 -13.78 -16.57 31.39
CA GLU A 388 -13.32 -15.96 32.65
C GLU A 388 -11.93 -15.39 32.45
N ILE A 389 -11.75 -14.13 32.85
CA ILE A 389 -10.50 -13.39 32.66
C ILE A 389 -9.76 -13.30 33.99
N THR A 390 -8.52 -13.80 34.03
CA THR A 390 -7.61 -13.65 35.17
C THR A 390 -6.47 -12.71 34.79
N VAL A 391 -6.12 -11.80 35.69
CA VAL A 391 -5.05 -10.82 35.45
C VAL A 391 -3.95 -10.97 36.48
N THR A 392 -2.72 -11.09 35.97
CA THR A 392 -1.50 -11.20 36.78
C THR A 392 -0.67 -9.94 36.58
N ASP A 393 -0.43 -9.21 37.66
CA ASP A 393 0.39 -8.00 37.66
C ASP A 393 1.87 -8.34 37.88
N ILE A 394 2.75 -7.80 37.04
CA ILE A 394 4.19 -8.02 37.05
C ILE A 394 4.89 -6.65 37.08
N PRO A 395 5.59 -6.30 38.16
CA PRO A 395 6.33 -5.04 38.24
C PRO A 395 7.41 -4.93 37.15
N VAL A 396 7.53 -3.76 36.53
CA VAL A 396 8.54 -3.45 35.51
C VAL A 396 9.38 -2.27 36.00
N SER A 397 10.58 -2.57 36.50
CA SER A 397 11.49 -1.54 37.04
C SER A 397 12.36 -0.86 35.98
N THR A 398 12.58 -1.49 34.83
CA THR A 398 13.47 -1.00 33.76
C THR A 398 12.95 -1.41 32.36
N PRO A 399 13.35 -0.69 31.30
CA PRO A 399 13.08 -1.10 29.92
C PRO A 399 13.61 -2.51 29.58
N GLU A 400 14.77 -2.88 30.13
CA GLU A 400 15.36 -4.22 29.95
C GLU A 400 14.56 -5.31 30.66
N ALA A 401 13.98 -5.00 31.84
CA ALA A 401 13.08 -5.91 32.52
C ALA A 401 11.81 -6.16 31.68
N LEU A 402 11.23 -5.11 31.08
CA LEU A 402 10.09 -5.25 30.16
C LEU A 402 10.41 -6.21 29.01
N LYS A 403 11.55 -5.98 28.33
CA LYS A 403 12.01 -6.85 27.25
C LYS A 403 12.16 -8.29 27.71
N THR A 404 12.84 -8.50 28.84
CA THR A 404 13.11 -9.84 29.38
C THR A 404 11.82 -10.60 29.68
N ILE A 405 10.84 -9.94 30.30
CA ILE A 405 9.54 -10.55 30.62
C ILE A 405 8.84 -10.97 29.32
N LEU A 406 8.72 -10.05 28.35
CA LEU A 406 8.00 -10.28 27.09
C LEU A 406 8.67 -11.31 26.18
N THR A 407 10.00 -11.44 26.21
CA THR A 407 10.70 -12.48 25.43
C THR A 407 10.65 -13.86 26.08
N THR A 408 10.56 -13.91 27.41
CA THR A 408 10.56 -15.19 28.15
C THR A 408 9.15 -15.78 28.22
N GLN A 409 8.13 -14.93 28.37
CA GLN A 409 6.73 -15.31 28.43
C GLN A 409 6.11 -14.98 27.07
N THR A 410 6.42 -15.78 26.05
CA THR A 410 5.99 -15.50 24.67
C THR A 410 4.46 -15.52 24.60
N PRO A 411 3.80 -14.36 24.36
CA PRO A 411 2.35 -14.31 24.21
C PRO A 411 1.89 -14.88 22.87
N ASP A 412 0.61 -15.19 22.79
CA ASP A 412 -0.09 -15.50 21.54
C ASP A 412 -0.21 -14.29 20.60
N THR A 413 0.08 -13.06 21.09
CA THR A 413 -0.02 -11.82 20.32
C THR A 413 1.24 -10.96 20.47
N ARG A 414 1.70 -10.34 19.38
CA ARG A 414 2.82 -9.37 19.40
C ARG A 414 2.36 -7.92 19.66
N ALA A 415 1.23 -7.76 20.34
CA ALA A 415 0.64 -6.47 20.65
C ALA A 415 0.78 -6.11 22.12
N ILE A 416 0.92 -4.81 22.41
CA ILE A 416 0.92 -4.26 23.76
C ILE A 416 -0.05 -3.09 23.82
N PHE A 417 -0.94 -3.12 24.80
CA PHE A 417 -1.82 -2.00 25.15
C PHE A 417 -1.18 -1.21 26.28
N VAL A 418 -0.74 0.01 26.01
CA VAL A 418 -0.10 0.87 26.99
C VAL A 418 -1.13 1.83 27.57
N PHE A 419 -1.27 1.85 28.88
CA PHE A 419 -2.10 2.81 29.61
C PHE A 419 -1.19 3.83 30.27
N ALA A 420 -1.23 5.07 29.80
CA ALA A 420 -0.26 6.09 30.18
C ALA A 420 -0.93 7.39 30.67
N PRO A 421 -0.29 8.15 31.59
CA PRO A 421 -0.73 9.48 31.96
C PRO A 421 -0.72 10.44 30.77
N PRO A 422 -1.71 11.33 30.62
CA PRO A 422 -1.73 12.33 29.55
C PRO A 422 -0.51 13.26 29.55
N SER A 423 0.06 13.52 30.73
CA SER A 423 1.23 14.37 30.94
C SER A 423 2.58 13.66 30.75
N LEU A 424 2.58 12.33 30.52
CA LEU A 424 3.82 11.63 30.19
C LEU A 424 4.36 12.22 28.87
N THR A 425 5.66 12.46 28.78
CA THR A 425 6.29 12.93 27.55
C THR A 425 6.57 11.77 26.61
N TYR A 426 6.51 12.00 25.30
CA TYR A 426 6.80 10.97 24.29
C TYR A 426 8.17 10.32 24.48
N GLY A 427 9.22 11.09 24.80
CA GLY A 427 10.57 10.57 25.06
C GLY A 427 10.59 9.52 26.18
N ARG A 428 10.00 9.83 27.34
CA ARG A 428 9.88 8.88 28.46
C ARG A 428 9.07 7.61 28.11
N LEU A 429 8.04 7.74 27.27
CA LEU A 429 7.32 6.57 26.75
C LEU A 429 8.25 5.72 25.87
N MET A 430 8.99 6.35 24.96
CA MET A 430 9.89 5.67 24.04
C MET A 430 11.09 5.03 24.73
N ASP A 431 11.63 5.64 25.80
CA ASP A 431 12.69 5.04 26.62
C ASP A 431 12.27 3.66 27.15
N LEU A 432 10.99 3.51 27.51
CA LEU A 432 10.44 2.25 28.00
C LEU A 432 10.15 1.25 26.86
N LEU A 433 9.64 1.71 25.72
CA LEU A 433 9.15 0.84 24.64
C LEU A 433 10.21 0.44 23.61
N THR A 434 11.22 1.27 23.38
CA THR A 434 12.25 1.04 22.34
C THR A 434 12.84 -0.38 22.38
N PRO A 435 13.19 -0.97 23.54
CA PRO A 435 13.76 -2.31 23.60
C PRO A 435 12.85 -3.45 23.11
N VAL A 436 11.54 -3.19 22.97
CA VAL A 436 10.53 -4.21 22.64
C VAL A 436 9.85 -3.99 21.29
N LEU A 437 10.07 -2.85 20.62
CA LEU A 437 9.40 -2.54 19.34
C LEU A 437 9.66 -3.60 18.24
N SER A 438 10.86 -4.20 18.21
CA SER A 438 11.19 -5.21 17.21
C SER A 438 10.46 -6.55 17.43
N SER A 439 10.15 -6.89 18.69
CA SER A 439 9.42 -8.12 19.03
C SER A 439 7.91 -7.91 19.13
N HIS A 440 7.48 -6.70 19.51
CA HIS A 440 6.10 -6.30 19.72
C HIS A 440 5.80 -4.98 19.00
N PRO A 441 5.76 -4.98 17.65
CA PRO A 441 5.59 -3.76 16.87
C PRO A 441 4.18 -3.15 16.94
N GLN A 442 3.19 -3.90 17.45
CA GLN A 442 1.80 -3.45 17.53
C GLN A 442 1.52 -2.79 18.89
N ILE A 443 1.79 -1.49 18.98
CA ILE A 443 1.58 -0.71 20.20
C ILE A 443 0.30 0.13 20.07
N HIS A 444 -0.52 0.10 21.12
CA HIS A 444 -1.71 0.96 21.25
C HIS A 444 -1.64 1.75 22.55
N ILE A 445 -1.77 3.07 22.48
CA ILE A 445 -1.63 3.99 23.61
C ILE A 445 -2.99 4.52 24.03
N TYR A 446 -3.40 4.15 25.24
CA TYR A 446 -4.61 4.61 25.91
C TYR A 446 -4.25 5.62 27.00
N LEU A 447 -4.70 6.86 26.87
CA LEU A 447 -4.54 7.86 27.93
C LEU A 447 -5.49 7.56 29.09
N LYS A 448 -5.02 7.68 30.33
CA LYS A 448 -5.81 7.45 31.55
C LYS A 448 -6.67 8.63 31.95
#